data_AF-A0A952WVU9-F1
#
_entry.id   AF-A0A952WVU9-F1
#
_cell.length_a   1.000
_cell.length_b   1.000
_cell.length_c   1.000
_cell.angle_alpha   90.00
_cell.angle_beta   90.00
_cell.angle_gamma   90.00
#
_symmetry.space_group_name_H-M   'P 1'
#
loop_
_entity.id
_entity.type
_entity.pdbx_description
1 polymer ?
#
loop_
_entity_poly.entity_id
_entity_poly.type
_entity_poly.pdbx_seq_one_letter_code
_entity_poly.pdbx_strand_id
1 'polypeptide(L)'
;MPSPLPPPGAATSTSTDVVIWVGVLIVAVLLLGALILLVRKRMLAKDKHGADNWIGDLRQMHKRGELSTEEYESARRALTAKFAANTGSNAATPTPRPTRPPAPRAATSELRAKPGFDLTGAPLPTNPAVPPAAPGSPPHPHPPQPPTPPGPYDRKPPP
;
A
#
# COMPACT_ATOMS: atom_id res chain seq x y z
N MET A 1 -8.48 -20.27 77.35
CA MET A 1 -8.66 -18.82 77.10
C MET A 1 -9.03 -18.65 75.64
N PRO A 2 -10.31 -18.42 75.30
CA PRO A 2 -10.76 -18.25 73.91
C PRO A 2 -10.26 -16.90 73.35
N SER A 3 -9.72 -16.93 72.14
CA SER A 3 -9.26 -15.72 71.44
C SER A 3 -10.45 -14.85 71.01
N PRO A 4 -10.38 -13.52 71.13
CA PRO A 4 -11.44 -12.62 70.69
C PRO A 4 -11.61 -12.68 69.17
N LEU A 5 -12.87 -12.78 68.71
CA LEU A 5 -13.22 -12.77 67.30
C LEU A 5 -12.92 -11.38 66.69
N PRO A 6 -12.35 -11.33 65.47
CA PRO A 6 -12.10 -10.06 64.80
C PRO A 6 -13.43 -9.35 64.46
N PRO A 7 -13.46 -8.01 64.51
CA PRO A 7 -14.67 -7.24 64.23
C PRO A 7 -15.07 -7.36 62.74
N PRO A 8 -16.35 -7.64 62.44
CA PRO A 8 -16.87 -7.63 61.07
C PRO A 8 -16.97 -6.18 60.58
N GLY A 9 -16.06 -5.73 59.73
CA GLY A 9 -16.17 -4.39 59.14
C GLY A 9 -14.96 -3.86 58.36
N ALA A 10 -13.79 -4.48 58.44
CA ALA A 10 -12.56 -3.90 57.89
C ALA A 10 -12.25 -4.23 56.41
N ALA A 11 -13.13 -4.91 55.67
CA ALA A 11 -12.80 -5.49 54.35
C ALA A 11 -13.24 -4.67 53.12
N THR A 12 -13.92 -3.53 53.27
CA THR A 12 -14.53 -2.80 52.13
C THR A 12 -13.66 -1.72 51.49
N SER A 13 -12.56 -1.31 52.13
CA SER A 13 -11.67 -0.28 51.58
C SER A 13 -10.90 -0.74 50.34
N THR A 14 -10.51 -2.03 50.29
CA THR A 14 -9.68 -2.57 49.20
C THR A 14 -10.40 -2.54 47.85
N SER A 15 -11.71 -2.83 47.80
CA SER A 15 -12.45 -2.86 46.53
C SER A 15 -12.59 -1.47 45.91
N THR A 16 -12.84 -0.46 46.73
CA THR A 16 -12.98 0.93 46.25
C THR A 16 -11.64 1.46 45.74
N ASP A 17 -10.56 1.18 46.46
CA ASP A 17 -9.22 1.60 46.08
C ASP A 17 -8.77 0.97 44.75
N VAL A 18 -9.05 -0.33 44.56
CA VAL A 18 -8.77 -1.02 43.29
C VAL A 18 -9.55 -0.41 42.13
N VAL A 19 -10.83 -0.08 42.30
CA VAL A 19 -11.65 0.53 41.24
C VAL A 19 -11.11 1.92 40.85
N ILE A 20 -10.68 2.73 41.82
CA ILE A 20 -10.08 4.03 41.56
C ILE A 20 -8.79 3.86 40.76
N TRP A 21 -7.91 2.95 41.17
CA TRP A 21 -6.65 2.68 40.47
C TRP A 21 -6.85 2.19 39.04
N VAL A 22 -7.81 1.29 38.81
CA VAL A 22 -8.17 0.82 37.47
C VAL A 22 -8.69 1.98 36.62
N GLY A 23 -9.53 2.85 37.19
CA GLY A 23 -10.03 4.04 36.51
C GLY A 23 -8.89 4.98 36.06
N VAL A 24 -7.93 5.26 36.95
CA VAL A 24 -6.75 6.07 36.64
C VAL A 24 -5.92 5.43 35.52
N LEU A 25 -5.73 4.11 35.56
CA LEU A 25 -4.96 3.38 34.55
C LEU A 25 -5.60 3.49 33.16
N ILE A 26 -6.91 3.37 33.08
CA ILE A 26 -7.67 3.52 31.82
C ILE A 26 -7.47 4.93 31.25
N VAL A 27 -7.63 5.96 32.07
CA VAL A 27 -7.43 7.35 31.65
C VAL A 27 -6.00 7.57 31.17
N ALA A 28 -5.00 7.04 31.88
CA ALA A 28 -3.60 7.15 31.49
C ALA A 28 -3.32 6.50 30.12
N VAL A 29 -3.87 5.31 29.85
CA VAL A 29 -3.72 4.62 28.56
C VAL A 29 -4.39 5.41 27.43
N LEU A 30 -5.58 5.98 27.68
CA LEU A 30 -6.27 6.81 26.69
C LEU A 30 -5.48 8.09 26.36
N LEU A 31 -4.93 8.76 27.39
CA LEU A 31 -4.08 9.93 27.19
C LEU A 31 -2.80 9.57 26.42
N LEU A 32 -2.17 8.45 26.74
CA LEU A 32 -0.99 7.98 26.03
C LEU A 32 -1.30 7.65 24.57
N GLY A 33 -2.42 6.96 24.31
CA GLY A 33 -2.89 6.70 22.94
C GLY A 33 -3.19 7.98 22.17
N ALA A 34 -3.87 8.94 22.78
CA ALA A 34 -4.15 10.24 22.19
C ALA A 34 -2.86 11.03 21.91
N LEU A 35 -1.87 10.98 22.80
CA LEU A 35 -0.56 11.60 22.62
C LEU A 35 0.17 10.99 21.43
N ILE A 36 0.19 9.65 21.30
CA ILE A 36 0.80 8.96 20.16
C ILE A 36 0.13 9.38 18.85
N LEU A 37 -1.21 9.47 18.83
CA LEU A 37 -1.95 9.94 17.64
C LEU A 37 -1.61 11.41 17.31
N LEU A 38 -1.47 12.27 18.31
CA LEU A 38 -1.04 13.66 18.13
C LEU A 38 0.37 13.75 17.58
N VAL A 39 1.33 12.99 18.12
CA VAL A 39 2.70 12.94 17.60
C VAL A 39 2.71 12.43 16.17
N ARG A 40 1.99 11.35 15.87
CA ARG A 40 1.85 10.82 14.52
C ARG A 40 1.28 11.86 13.56
N LYS A 41 0.18 12.52 13.95
CA LYS A 41 -0.43 13.59 13.15
C LYS A 41 0.53 14.75 12.93
N ARG A 42 1.31 15.12 13.96
CA ARG A 42 2.31 16.19 13.87
C ARG A 42 3.49 15.82 12.98
N MET A 43 3.95 14.58 12.99
CA MET A 43 4.99 14.10 12.08
C MET A 43 4.50 14.12 10.63
N LEU A 44 3.32 13.55 10.35
CA LEU A 44 2.73 13.58 9.01
C LEU A 44 2.41 15.01 8.51
N ALA A 45 2.10 15.94 9.42
CA ALA A 45 1.91 17.34 9.08
C ALA A 45 3.23 18.06 8.79
N LYS A 46 4.32 17.73 9.51
CA LYS A 46 5.66 18.26 9.24
C LYS A 46 6.17 17.88 7.86
N ASP A 47 5.88 16.68 7.38
CA ASP A 47 6.28 16.25 6.03
C ASP A 47 5.65 17.14 4.94
N LYS A 48 4.44 17.66 5.17
CA LYS A 48 3.80 18.60 4.26
C LYS A 48 4.43 20.00 4.31
N HIS A 49 4.82 20.48 5.48
CA HIS A 49 5.51 21.78 5.62
C HIS A 49 7.00 21.73 5.24
N GLY A 50 7.65 20.57 5.32
CA GLY A 50 9.04 20.40 4.89
C GLY A 50 9.22 20.66 3.39
N ALA A 51 8.22 20.33 2.57
CA ALA A 51 8.22 20.58 1.13
C ALA A 51 8.30 22.07 0.80
N ASP A 52 7.47 22.89 1.46
CA ASP A 52 7.42 24.34 1.25
C ASP A 52 8.73 25.01 1.71
N ASN A 53 9.27 24.55 2.85
CA ASN A 53 10.54 25.05 3.37
C ASN A 53 11.71 24.72 2.42
N TRP A 54 11.73 23.51 1.84
CA TRP A 54 12.80 23.08 0.94
C TRP A 54 12.81 23.85 -0.40
N ILE A 55 11.64 24.15 -0.96
CA ILE A 55 11.53 25.01 -2.16
C ILE A 55 11.99 26.44 -1.85
N GLY A 56 11.71 26.93 -0.64
CA GLY A 56 12.23 28.19 -0.14
C GLY A 56 13.76 28.23 -0.11
N ASP A 57 14.37 27.18 0.41
CA ASP A 57 15.83 27.04 0.52
C ASP A 57 16.50 26.96 -0.86
N LEU A 58 15.93 26.17 -1.78
CA LEU A 58 16.35 26.11 -3.19
C LEU A 58 16.31 27.47 -3.89
N ARG A 59 15.25 28.25 -3.64
CA ARG A 59 15.13 29.61 -4.18
C ARG A 59 16.18 30.54 -3.57
N GLN A 60 16.54 30.33 -2.30
CA GLN A 60 17.57 31.12 -1.63
C GLN A 60 18.98 30.78 -2.15
N MET A 61 19.30 29.50 -2.38
CA MET A 61 20.56 29.07 -3.02
C MET A 61 20.69 29.62 -4.45
N HIS A 62 19.62 29.56 -5.26
CA HIS A 62 19.64 30.14 -6.60
C HIS A 62 19.87 31.66 -6.56
N LYS A 63 19.23 32.39 -5.63
CA LYS A 63 19.47 33.82 -5.43
C LYS A 63 20.90 34.15 -4.98
N ARG A 64 21.55 33.24 -4.26
CA ARG A 64 22.96 33.37 -3.86
C ARG A 64 23.93 33.06 -5.00
N GLY A 65 23.44 32.52 -6.12
CA GLY A 65 24.27 32.09 -7.25
C GLY A 65 24.99 30.77 -7.01
N GLU A 66 24.61 30.01 -5.97
CA GLU A 66 25.16 28.67 -5.70
C GLU A 66 24.62 27.61 -6.65
N LEU A 67 23.56 27.94 -7.41
CA LEU A 67 22.89 27.08 -8.37
C LEU A 67 22.73 27.81 -9.69
N SER A 68 23.09 27.15 -10.79
CA SER A 68 22.75 27.65 -12.12
C SER A 68 21.25 27.57 -12.37
N THR A 69 20.74 28.38 -13.31
CA THR A 69 19.30 28.41 -13.62
C THR A 69 18.79 27.07 -14.16
N GLU A 70 19.62 26.33 -14.90
CA GLU A 70 19.29 24.99 -15.41
C GLU A 70 19.22 23.94 -14.29
N GLU A 71 20.15 23.98 -13.34
CA GLU A 71 20.12 23.10 -12.18
C GLU A 71 18.92 23.39 -11.28
N TYR A 72 18.58 24.67 -11.08
CA TYR A 72 17.39 25.07 -10.33
C TYR A 72 16.11 24.52 -10.96
N GLU A 73 15.93 24.67 -12.27
CA GLU A 73 14.73 24.20 -12.97
C GLU A 73 14.63 22.66 -12.96
N SER A 74 15.75 21.95 -13.14
CA SER A 74 15.78 20.49 -13.06
C SER A 74 15.43 19.98 -11.66
N ALA A 75 16.01 20.57 -10.61
CA ALA A 75 15.72 20.23 -9.21
C ALA A 75 14.27 20.54 -8.84
N ARG A 76 13.76 21.69 -9.27
CA ARG A 76 12.37 22.13 -9.04
C ARG A 76 11.37 21.18 -9.72
N ARG A 77 11.62 20.78 -10.97
CA ARG A 77 10.79 19.79 -11.67
C ARG A 77 10.80 18.43 -10.97
N ALA A 78 11.97 17.94 -10.58
CA ALA A 78 12.10 16.65 -9.91
C ALA A 78 11.35 16.61 -8.56
N LEU A 79 11.41 17.69 -7.78
CA LEU A 79 10.66 17.81 -6.52
C LEU A 79 9.16 17.88 -6.76
N THR A 80 8.72 18.73 -7.68
CA THR A 80 7.29 18.89 -7.99
C THR A 80 6.66 17.57 -8.44
N ALA A 81 7.38 16.79 -9.26
CA ALA A 81 6.94 15.46 -9.69
C ALA A 81 6.78 14.47 -8.51
N LYS A 82 7.73 14.46 -7.57
CA LYS A 82 7.65 13.61 -6.36
C LYS A 82 6.46 13.99 -5.47
N PHE A 83 6.20 15.28 -5.29
CA PHE A 83 5.07 15.76 -4.48
C PHE A 83 3.72 15.53 -5.16
N ALA A 84 3.63 15.70 -6.47
CA ALA A 84 2.42 15.39 -7.24
C ALA A 84 2.05 13.90 -7.10
N ALA A 85 3.03 13.00 -7.17
CA ALA A 85 2.81 11.55 -6.99
C ALA A 85 2.32 11.19 -5.58
N ASN A 86 2.81 11.86 -4.54
CA ASN A 86 2.40 11.61 -3.15
C ASN A 86 1.05 12.24 -2.77
N THR A 87 0.62 13.29 -3.47
CA THR A 87 -0.65 13.98 -3.17
C THR A 87 -1.83 13.37 -3.93
N GLY A 88 -1.59 12.87 -5.15
CA GLY A 88 -2.61 12.24 -5.99
C GLY A 88 -3.05 10.84 -5.56
N SER A 89 -2.27 10.15 -4.74
CA SER A 89 -2.58 8.76 -4.31
C SER A 89 -3.72 8.65 -3.29
N ASN A 90 -4.22 9.77 -2.76
CA ASN A 90 -5.41 9.81 -1.89
C ASN A 90 -6.68 10.32 -2.61
N ALA A 91 -6.56 10.81 -3.85
CA ALA A 91 -7.70 11.18 -4.67
C ALA A 91 -8.20 9.91 -5.37
N ALA A 92 -8.94 9.09 -4.62
CA ALA A 92 -9.87 8.09 -5.13
C ALA A 92 -9.46 7.46 -6.48
N THR A 93 -8.34 6.73 -6.51
CA THR A 93 -8.27 5.62 -7.44
C THR A 93 -9.42 4.71 -6.99
N PRO A 94 -10.50 4.52 -7.76
CA PRO A 94 -11.39 3.41 -7.50
C PRO A 94 -10.47 2.21 -7.46
N THR A 95 -10.31 1.62 -6.27
CA THR A 95 -9.62 0.34 -6.14
C THR A 95 -10.14 -0.48 -7.31
N PRO A 96 -9.29 -0.84 -8.30
CA PRO A 96 -9.68 -1.88 -9.24
C PRO A 96 -9.94 -3.03 -8.29
N ARG A 97 -11.23 -3.32 -8.04
CA ARG A 97 -11.67 -4.43 -7.22
C ARG A 97 -10.76 -5.55 -7.70
N PRO A 98 -9.82 -6.06 -6.88
CA PRO A 98 -8.96 -7.13 -7.33
C PRO A 98 -9.95 -8.17 -7.80
N THR A 99 -9.97 -8.40 -9.11
CA THR A 99 -10.81 -9.41 -9.72
C THR A 99 -10.39 -10.64 -8.97
N ARG A 100 -11.25 -11.06 -8.03
CA ARG A 100 -11.00 -12.20 -7.16
C ARG A 100 -10.53 -13.28 -8.12
N PRO A 101 -9.26 -13.69 -8.07
CA PRO A 101 -8.82 -14.79 -8.90
C PRO A 101 -9.82 -15.91 -8.62
N PRO A 102 -10.42 -16.53 -9.65
CA PRO A 102 -11.27 -17.70 -9.42
C PRO A 102 -10.49 -18.61 -8.48
N ALA A 103 -11.15 -19.00 -7.39
CA ALA A 103 -10.49 -19.68 -6.27
C ALA A 103 -9.49 -20.71 -6.79
N PRO A 104 -8.24 -20.75 -6.27
CA PRO A 104 -7.25 -21.72 -6.69
C PRO A 104 -7.83 -23.11 -6.44
N ARG A 105 -8.24 -23.77 -7.51
CA ARG A 105 -8.46 -25.21 -7.54
C ARG A 105 -7.08 -25.79 -7.29
N ALA A 106 -6.91 -26.39 -6.11
CA ALA A 106 -5.70 -27.05 -5.61
C ALA A 106 -4.67 -27.37 -6.70
N ALA A 107 -3.70 -26.48 -6.87
CA ALA A 107 -2.54 -26.72 -7.68
C ALA A 107 -1.57 -27.56 -6.85
N THR A 108 -1.61 -28.87 -7.05
CA THR A 108 -0.44 -29.72 -6.92
C THR A 108 0.69 -29.04 -7.70
N SER A 109 1.79 -28.74 -7.01
CA SER A 109 2.99 -28.15 -7.57
C SER A 109 3.64 -29.12 -8.56
N GLU A 110 3.16 -29.09 -9.79
CA GLU A 110 3.80 -29.76 -10.93
C GLU A 110 4.94 -28.84 -11.37
N LEU A 111 6.15 -29.09 -10.84
CA LEU A 111 7.36 -28.54 -11.42
C LEU A 111 7.38 -28.98 -12.88
N ARG A 112 7.24 -28.03 -13.81
CA ARG A 112 7.38 -28.29 -15.24
C ARG A 112 8.80 -27.94 -15.69
N ALA A 113 9.48 -28.92 -16.29
CA ALA A 113 10.79 -28.73 -16.88
C ALA A 113 10.70 -27.88 -18.15
N LYS A 114 11.85 -27.32 -18.54
CA LYS A 114 12.04 -26.55 -19.76
C LYS A 114 11.80 -27.46 -20.98
N PRO A 115 11.10 -27.01 -22.05
CA PRO A 115 10.71 -27.88 -23.16
C PRO A 115 11.92 -28.61 -23.77
N GLY A 116 11.82 -29.95 -23.90
CA GLY A 116 12.87 -30.81 -24.47
C GLY A 116 13.80 -31.49 -23.46
N PHE A 117 13.69 -31.15 -22.17
CA PHE A 117 14.45 -31.75 -21.08
C PHE A 117 13.53 -32.27 -19.98
N ASP A 118 13.91 -33.37 -19.34
CA ASP A 118 13.21 -33.92 -18.20
C ASP A 118 13.53 -33.10 -16.93
N LEU A 119 12.76 -33.26 -15.87
CA LEU A 119 12.94 -32.61 -14.56
C LEU A 119 14.30 -32.92 -13.91
N THR A 120 14.99 -33.95 -14.40
CA THR A 120 16.35 -34.34 -14.01
C THR A 120 17.45 -33.61 -14.79
N GLY A 121 17.10 -32.85 -15.84
CA GLY A 121 18.07 -32.18 -16.71
C GLY A 121 18.66 -33.09 -17.79
N ALA A 122 18.14 -34.29 -18.01
CA ALA A 122 18.49 -35.14 -19.15
C ALA A 122 17.62 -34.81 -20.38
N PRO A 123 18.17 -34.82 -21.62
CA PRO A 123 17.36 -34.67 -22.83
C PRO A 123 16.43 -35.87 -23.00
N LEU A 124 15.15 -35.63 -23.32
CA LEU A 124 14.18 -36.72 -23.51
C LEU A 124 14.60 -37.61 -24.68
N PRO A 125 14.48 -38.94 -24.58
CA PRO A 125 14.67 -39.84 -25.72
C PRO A 125 13.62 -39.49 -26.79
N THR A 126 14.07 -38.99 -27.94
CA THR A 126 13.22 -38.77 -29.11
C THR A 126 12.78 -40.13 -29.63
N ASN A 127 11.56 -40.53 -29.28
CA ASN A 127 10.94 -41.72 -29.81
C ASN A 127 10.69 -41.51 -31.32
N PRO A 128 11.33 -42.26 -32.24
CA PRO A 128 11.25 -42.02 -33.68
C PRO A 128 9.88 -42.37 -34.31
N ALA A 129 8.84 -42.58 -33.51
CA ALA A 129 7.55 -43.10 -33.96
C ALA A 129 6.46 -42.03 -34.18
N VAL A 130 6.74 -40.73 -34.05
CA VAL A 130 5.74 -39.67 -34.32
C VAL A 130 5.92 -39.11 -35.73
N PRO A 131 5.04 -39.41 -36.70
CA PRO A 131 5.11 -38.82 -38.04
C PRO A 131 4.80 -37.31 -37.98
N PRO A 132 5.47 -36.50 -38.81
CA PRO A 132 5.30 -35.04 -38.81
C PRO A 132 3.87 -34.64 -39.19
N ALA A 133 3.29 -33.75 -38.38
CA ALA A 133 1.97 -33.17 -38.60
C ALA A 133 1.91 -32.42 -39.95
N ALA A 134 0.87 -32.67 -40.72
CA ALA A 134 0.68 -32.15 -42.07
C ALA A 134 0.53 -30.60 -42.09
N PRO A 135 1.15 -29.90 -43.05
CA PRO A 135 1.02 -28.46 -43.20
C PRO A 135 -0.31 -28.11 -43.90
N GLY A 136 -1.26 -27.50 -43.18
CA GLY A 136 -2.49 -27.03 -43.84
C GLY A 136 -3.69 -26.64 -42.98
N SER A 137 -3.54 -26.25 -41.71
CA SER A 137 -4.70 -25.73 -40.96
C SER A 137 -4.94 -24.25 -41.32
N PRO A 138 -6.12 -23.86 -41.83
CA PRO A 138 -6.42 -22.48 -42.20
C PRO A 138 -6.57 -21.56 -40.97
N PRO A 139 -6.26 -20.26 -41.10
CA PRO A 139 -6.35 -19.30 -40.01
C PRO A 139 -7.79 -19.08 -39.57
N HIS A 140 -8.05 -19.21 -38.26
CA HIS A 140 -9.35 -18.91 -37.66
C HIS A 140 -9.68 -17.41 -37.78
N PRO A 141 -10.90 -17.02 -38.18
CA PRO A 141 -11.30 -15.62 -38.27
C PRO A 141 -11.42 -15.00 -36.87
N HIS A 142 -10.82 -13.81 -36.70
CA HIS A 142 -10.93 -13.03 -35.48
C HIS A 142 -12.38 -12.53 -35.27
N PRO A 143 -12.94 -12.65 -34.06
CA PRO A 143 -14.26 -12.10 -33.77
C PRO A 143 -14.25 -10.56 -33.80
N PRO A 144 -15.39 -9.93 -34.17
CA PRO A 144 -15.50 -8.47 -34.28
C PRO A 144 -15.28 -7.79 -32.92
N GLN A 145 -14.45 -6.74 -32.92
CA GLN A 145 -14.21 -5.94 -31.71
C GLN A 145 -15.43 -5.06 -31.38
N PRO A 146 -15.81 -4.93 -30.10
CA PRO A 146 -16.89 -4.05 -29.69
C PRO A 146 -16.51 -2.57 -29.86
N PRO A 147 -17.50 -1.68 -30.08
CA PRO A 147 -17.26 -0.26 -30.27
C PRO A 147 -16.66 0.39 -29.00
N THR A 148 -15.63 1.21 -29.21
CA THR A 148 -14.95 1.98 -28.17
C THR A 148 -15.89 3.06 -27.60
N PRO A 149 -15.94 3.23 -26.27
CA PRO A 149 -16.75 4.28 -25.65
C PRO A 149 -16.20 5.69 -25.96
N PRO A 150 -17.06 6.72 -26.06
CA PRO A 150 -16.66 8.08 -26.36
C PRO A 150 -15.78 8.65 -25.24
N GLY A 151 -14.69 9.31 -25.65
CA GLY A 151 -13.69 9.86 -24.74
C GLY A 151 -14.20 11.05 -23.92
N PRO A 152 -13.60 11.32 -22.75
CA PRO A 152 -14.06 12.33 -21.78
C PRO A 152 -13.97 13.80 -22.26
N TYR A 153 -13.45 14.04 -23.46
CA TYR A 153 -13.28 15.40 -24.02
C TYR A 153 -14.43 15.83 -24.94
N ASP A 154 -15.42 14.97 -25.19
CA ASP A 154 -16.52 15.25 -26.11
C ASP A 154 -17.72 15.98 -25.45
N ARG A 155 -17.47 16.76 -24.39
CA ARG A 155 -18.48 17.62 -23.77
C ARG A 155 -18.27 19.07 -24.22
N LYS A 156 -19.06 19.51 -25.19
CA LYS A 156 -19.23 20.94 -25.49
C LYS A 156 -19.67 21.70 -24.23
N PRO A 157 -19.09 22.88 -23.93
CA PRO A 157 -19.53 23.72 -22.83
C PRO A 157 -20.96 24.26 -23.09
N PRO A 158 -21.76 24.43 -22.03
CA PRO A 158 -23.11 24.99 -22.14
C PRO A 158 -23.07 26.48 -22.57
N PRO A 159 -24.13 26.97 -23.24
CA PRO A 159 -24.24 28.34 -23.72
C PRO A 159 -24.37 29.38 -22.61
#